data_AF-Q8DXI0-F1
#
_entry.id   AF-Q8DXI0-F1
#
_cell.length_a   1.000
_cell.length_b   1.000
_cell.length_c   1.000
_cell.angle_alpha   90.00
_cell.angle_beta   90.00
_cell.angle_gamma   90.00
#
_symmetry.space_group_name_H-M   'P 1'
#
loop_
_entity.id
_entity.type
_entity.pdbx_description
1 polymer ?
#
loop_
_entity_poly.entity_id
_entity_poly.type
_entity_poly.pdbx_seq_one_letter_code
_entity_poly.pdbx_strand_id
1 'polypeptide(L)'
;MNPFKNFETRQVLEETCEVHGCQLWLTKVPIKGRLEELKQCPECTKAAINIFENKLNSQSKINSKLADTYAVFERDSLVSDKLRAKSLENYEIKDEIDQHAINYAKRMEQFYRQDRTGNAIITGPSGVGKSHLTYGLAKFMNEQFKAYESPKSVLFISLVSLFTKIKESFKVDNGYRQADMIELLTRVDYLFLDDLGKESRKGDSQNNEWTHQILYEILDNRSNTIINTNLSSKEIKALYADNYGNGALSSRILEGVTGNSFAYPKDMEDRRY
;
A
#
# COMPACT_ATOMS: atom_id res chain seq x y z
N MET A 1 -15.21 30.51 13.17
CA MET A 1 -15.83 31.74 12.60
C MET A 1 -17.24 31.38 12.19
N ASN A 2 -18.26 32.15 12.61
CA ASN A 2 -19.65 31.91 12.23
C ASN A 2 -19.82 32.19 10.71
N PRO A 3 -20.09 31.18 9.86
CA PRO A 3 -20.21 31.38 8.41
C PRO A 3 -21.44 32.24 8.03
N PHE A 4 -22.31 32.57 8.99
CA PHE A 4 -23.56 33.29 8.75
C PHE A 4 -23.53 34.78 9.10
N LYS A 5 -22.38 35.39 9.42
CA LYS A 5 -22.30 36.84 9.75
C LYS A 5 -22.92 37.75 8.68
N ASN A 6 -22.85 37.36 7.40
CA ASN A 6 -23.43 38.14 6.31
C ASN A 6 -24.98 38.11 6.28
N PHE A 7 -25.61 37.18 7.00
CA PHE A 7 -27.07 37.12 7.14
C PHE A 7 -27.60 37.99 8.28
N GLU A 8 -26.75 38.53 9.16
CA GLU A 8 -27.17 39.43 10.24
C GLU A 8 -27.56 40.83 9.71
N THR A 9 -27.12 41.19 8.50
CA THR A 9 -27.43 42.47 7.84
C THR A 9 -28.41 42.34 6.67
N ARG A 10 -29.12 41.21 6.60
CA ARG A 10 -30.04 40.91 5.50
C ARG A 10 -31.26 41.82 5.51
N GLN A 11 -31.68 42.28 4.33
CA GLN A 11 -32.97 42.93 4.15
C GLN A 11 -33.97 41.89 3.61
N VAL A 12 -35.10 41.70 4.30
CA VAL A 12 -36.17 40.83 3.84
C VAL A 12 -37.00 41.56 2.78
N LEU A 13 -37.24 40.90 1.64
CA LEU A 13 -38.00 41.43 0.52
C LEU A 13 -39.44 40.90 0.53
N GLU A 14 -40.37 41.63 -0.09
CA GLU A 14 -41.76 41.18 -0.27
C GLU A 14 -41.89 40.06 -1.31
N GLU A 15 -40.97 39.98 -2.27
CA GLU A 15 -40.88 38.87 -3.22
C GLU A 15 -40.70 37.54 -2.49
N THR A 16 -41.38 36.50 -2.99
CA THR A 16 -41.29 35.14 -2.46
C THR A 16 -40.60 34.22 -3.46
N CYS A 17 -39.95 33.18 -2.94
CA CYS A 17 -39.32 32.15 -3.76
C CYS A 17 -40.38 31.25 -4.42
N GLU A 18 -40.28 31.05 -5.74
CA GLU A 18 -41.18 30.17 -6.50
C GLU A 18 -41.13 28.69 -6.05
N VAL A 19 -40.01 28.25 -5.46
CA VAL A 19 -39.81 26.85 -5.03
C VAL A 19 -40.32 26.60 -3.61
N HIS A 20 -40.10 27.55 -2.70
CA HIS A 20 -40.31 27.35 -1.26
C HIS A 20 -41.36 28.29 -0.64
N GLY A 21 -41.88 29.26 -1.39
CA GLY A 21 -42.89 30.23 -0.92
C GLY A 21 -42.41 31.20 0.17
N CYS A 22 -41.16 31.14 0.59
CA CYS A 22 -40.60 32.02 1.62
C CYS A 22 -40.09 33.34 1.04
N GLN A 23 -40.07 34.40 1.87
CA GLN A 23 -39.58 35.72 1.48
C GLN A 23 -38.09 35.69 1.10
N LEU A 24 -37.74 36.35 0.01
CA LEU A 24 -36.36 36.49 -0.44
C LEU A 24 -35.58 37.45 0.47
N TRP A 25 -34.29 37.21 0.61
CA TRP A 25 -33.37 38.07 1.35
C TRP A 25 -32.43 38.77 0.38
N LEU A 26 -32.30 40.09 0.50
CA LEU A 26 -31.23 40.85 -0.14
C LEU A 26 -30.01 40.79 0.78
N THR A 27 -28.92 40.21 0.27
CA THR A 27 -27.72 39.92 1.06
C THR A 27 -26.49 40.43 0.33
N LYS A 28 -25.56 41.07 1.04
CA LYS A 28 -24.28 41.54 0.50
C LYS A 28 -23.25 40.41 0.57
N VAL A 29 -22.77 39.96 -0.58
CA VAL A 29 -21.76 38.91 -0.69
C VAL A 29 -20.50 39.41 -1.41
N PRO A 30 -19.30 39.07 -0.91
CA PRO A 30 -18.07 39.41 -1.60
C PRO A 30 -17.83 38.43 -2.77
N ILE A 31 -17.83 38.94 -4.00
CA ILE A 31 -17.54 38.19 -5.24
C ILE A 31 -16.32 38.84 -5.89
N LYS A 32 -15.23 38.06 -6.07
CA LYS A 32 -13.95 38.55 -6.65
C LYS A 32 -13.45 39.85 -6.01
N GLY A 33 -13.61 40.00 -4.69
CA GLY A 33 -13.16 41.17 -3.94
C GLY A 33 -14.08 42.39 -3.99
N ARG A 34 -15.23 42.33 -4.67
CA ARG A 34 -16.26 43.39 -4.67
C ARG A 34 -17.49 42.92 -3.89
N LEU A 35 -18.14 43.83 -3.17
CA LEU A 35 -19.42 43.55 -2.52
C LEU A 35 -20.54 43.69 -3.54
N GLU A 36 -21.26 42.60 -3.78
CA GLU A 36 -22.44 42.57 -4.63
C GLU A 36 -23.68 42.24 -3.79
N GLU A 37 -24.81 42.85 -4.14
CA GLU A 37 -26.10 42.57 -3.51
C GLU A 37 -26.86 41.53 -4.32
N LEU A 38 -27.22 40.41 -3.68
CA LEU A 38 -27.96 39.33 -4.32
C LEU A 38 -29.26 39.04 -3.58
N LYS A 39 -30.32 38.81 -4.35
CA LYS A 39 -31.58 38.24 -3.86
C LYS A 39 -31.43 36.74 -3.70
N GLN A 40 -31.65 36.21 -2.51
CA GLN A 40 -31.47 34.81 -2.21
C GLN A 40 -32.64 34.27 -1.40
N CYS A 41 -33.13 33.08 -1.79
CA CYS A 41 -34.03 32.32 -0.95
C CYS A 41 -33.21 31.60 0.14
N PRO A 42 -33.54 31.75 1.44
CA PRO A 42 -32.79 31.12 2.52
C PRO A 42 -32.80 29.59 2.46
N GLU A 43 -33.94 28.99 2.14
CA GLU A 43 -34.07 27.54 2.04
C GLU A 43 -33.34 26.98 0.80
N CYS A 44 -33.44 27.65 -0.36
CA CYS A 44 -32.61 27.29 -1.52
C CYS A 44 -31.12 27.37 -1.21
N THR A 45 -30.70 28.44 -0.53
CA THR A 45 -29.28 28.68 -0.19
C THR A 45 -28.78 27.62 0.80
N LYS A 46 -29.57 27.30 1.82
CA LYS A 46 -29.28 26.22 2.77
C LYS A 46 -29.20 24.86 2.09
N ALA A 47 -30.13 24.54 1.20
CA ALA A 47 -30.10 23.30 0.42
C ALA A 47 -28.83 23.22 -0.47
N ALA A 48 -28.48 24.31 -1.16
CA ALA A 48 -27.28 24.39 -1.98
C ALA A 48 -25.98 24.22 -1.16
N ILE A 49 -25.90 24.85 0.03
CA ILE A 49 -24.78 24.67 0.97
C ILE A 49 -24.67 23.20 1.39
N ASN A 50 -25.78 22.58 1.81
CA ASN A 50 -25.78 21.17 2.23
C ASN A 50 -25.31 20.23 1.10
N ILE A 51 -25.77 20.46 -0.15
CA ILE A 51 -25.32 19.69 -1.32
C ILE A 51 -23.81 19.87 -1.53
N PHE A 52 -23.31 21.11 -1.43
CA PHE A 52 -21.90 21.41 -1.59
C PHE A 52 -21.03 20.80 -0.49
N GLU A 53 -21.44 20.91 0.77
CA GLU A 53 -20.78 20.28 1.92
C GLU A 53 -20.75 18.76 1.78
N ASN A 54 -21.86 18.13 1.39
CA ASN A 54 -21.92 16.69 1.14
C ASN A 54 -20.95 16.26 0.02
N LYS A 55 -20.81 17.06 -1.04
CA LYS A 55 -19.86 16.81 -2.11
C LYS A 55 -18.41 16.94 -1.63
N LEU A 56 -18.09 18.00 -0.88
CA LEU A 56 -16.76 18.19 -0.28
C LEU A 56 -16.39 17.06 0.68
N ASN A 57 -17.31 16.68 1.56
CA ASN A 57 -17.12 15.60 2.52
C ASN A 57 -16.90 14.25 1.82
N SER A 58 -17.68 13.98 0.77
CA SER A 58 -17.50 12.77 -0.06
C SER A 58 -16.14 12.75 -0.75
N GLN A 59 -15.72 13.88 -1.35
CA GLN A 59 -14.41 13.99 -2.00
C GLN A 59 -13.26 13.83 -1.00
N SER A 60 -13.38 14.42 0.18
CA SER A 60 -12.38 14.32 1.25
C SER A 60 -12.21 12.86 1.70
N LYS A 61 -13.31 12.12 1.89
CA LYS A 61 -13.28 10.69 2.22
C LYS A 61 -12.57 9.86 1.14
N ILE A 62 -12.86 10.11 -0.13
CA ILE A 62 -12.20 9.42 -1.26
C ILE A 62 -10.70 9.71 -1.25
N ASN A 63 -10.31 10.97 -1.12
CA ASN A 63 -8.91 11.39 -1.12
C ASN A 63 -8.15 10.79 0.06
N SER A 64 -8.74 10.81 1.26
CA SER A 64 -8.15 10.18 2.45
C SER A 64 -7.97 8.68 2.24
N LYS A 65 -9.00 7.99 1.74
CA LYS A 65 -8.90 6.55 1.48
C LYS A 65 -7.79 6.23 0.49
N LEU A 66 -7.65 6.99 -0.60
CA LEU A 66 -6.56 6.81 -1.58
C LEU A 66 -5.17 7.14 -0.99
N ALA A 67 -5.08 8.13 -0.10
CA ALA A 67 -3.85 8.46 0.60
C ALA A 67 -3.38 7.35 1.54
N ASP A 68 -4.32 6.66 2.18
CA ASP A 68 -4.06 5.55 3.11
C ASP A 68 -3.91 4.20 2.39
N THR A 69 -4.16 4.14 1.08
CA THR A 69 -4.11 2.89 0.29
C THR A 69 -3.24 3.02 -0.94
N TYR A 70 -3.78 3.52 -2.05
CA TYR A 70 -3.10 3.60 -3.35
C TYR A 70 -1.77 4.39 -3.29
N ALA A 71 -1.73 5.49 -2.54
CA ALA A 71 -0.55 6.34 -2.44
C ALA A 71 0.59 5.71 -1.61
N VAL A 72 0.28 4.74 -0.73
CA VAL A 72 1.27 4.04 0.12
C VAL A 72 2.35 3.39 -0.74
N PHE A 73 1.98 2.83 -1.89
CA PHE A 73 2.93 2.16 -2.77
C PHE A 73 4.08 3.08 -3.21
N GLU A 74 3.78 4.29 -3.70
CA GLU A 74 4.81 5.23 -4.15
C GLU A 74 5.47 5.97 -2.99
N ARG A 75 4.69 6.34 -1.96
CA ARG A 75 5.16 7.13 -0.83
C ARG A 75 6.11 6.35 0.09
N ASP A 76 5.75 5.11 0.41
CA ASP A 76 6.36 4.39 1.54
C ASP A 76 7.21 3.17 1.13
N SER A 77 7.10 2.68 -0.13
CA SER A 77 7.88 1.50 -0.57
C SER A 77 9.40 1.77 -0.58
N LEU A 78 10.15 0.77 -0.11
CA LEU A 78 11.62 0.77 -0.06
C LEU A 78 12.20 -0.02 -1.24
N VAL A 79 12.48 0.71 -2.32
CA VAL A 79 12.81 0.14 -3.63
C VAL A 79 14.03 0.83 -4.22
N SER A 80 14.92 0.07 -4.85
CA SER A 80 16.05 0.62 -5.62
C SER A 80 15.57 1.31 -6.91
N ASP A 81 16.27 2.35 -7.35
CA ASP A 81 15.90 3.10 -8.57
C ASP A 81 15.84 2.21 -9.82
N LYS A 82 16.72 1.20 -9.90
CA LYS A 82 16.72 0.21 -10.98
C LYS A 82 15.41 -0.58 -11.05
N LEU A 83 14.80 -0.86 -9.90
CA LEU A 83 13.57 -1.63 -9.82
C LEU A 83 12.33 -0.77 -10.04
N ARG A 84 12.36 0.52 -9.69
CA ARG A 84 11.23 1.47 -9.91
C ARG A 84 10.77 1.57 -11.36
N ALA A 85 11.71 1.41 -12.31
CA ALA A 85 11.40 1.41 -13.74
C ALA A 85 10.78 0.09 -14.23
N LYS A 86 10.69 -0.95 -13.41
CA LYS A 86 10.21 -2.28 -13.80
C LYS A 86 8.69 -2.41 -13.63
N SER A 87 8.09 -3.24 -14.47
CA SER A 87 6.66 -3.57 -14.45
C SER A 87 6.41 -4.93 -15.11
N LEU A 88 5.17 -5.45 -15.05
CA LEU A 88 4.86 -6.70 -15.75
C LEU A 88 4.91 -6.53 -17.28
N GLU A 89 4.63 -5.32 -17.79
CA GLU A 89 4.62 -5.02 -19.22
C GLU A 89 6.02 -5.02 -19.83
N ASN A 90 7.04 -4.60 -19.07
CA ASN A 90 8.44 -4.59 -19.53
C ASN A 90 9.27 -5.76 -19.01
N TYR A 91 8.61 -6.81 -18.50
CA TYR A 91 9.25 -8.07 -18.17
C TYR A 91 9.58 -8.83 -19.46
N GLU A 92 10.86 -9.11 -19.68
CA GLU A 92 11.34 -9.77 -20.90
C GLU A 92 11.00 -11.27 -20.85
N ILE A 93 10.34 -11.78 -21.90
CA ILE A 93 9.99 -13.19 -22.04
C ILE A 93 10.97 -13.80 -23.04
N LYS A 94 11.93 -14.59 -22.54
CA LYS A 94 12.92 -15.29 -23.37
C LYS A 94 12.52 -16.75 -23.58
N ASP A 95 12.04 -17.38 -22.51
CA ASP A 95 11.75 -18.81 -22.48
C ASP A 95 10.36 -19.09 -21.89
N GLU A 96 9.90 -20.34 -21.99
CA GLU A 96 8.59 -20.77 -21.46
C GLU A 96 8.42 -20.48 -19.96
N ILE A 97 9.51 -20.58 -19.18
CA ILE A 97 9.48 -20.29 -17.74
C ILE A 97 9.13 -18.83 -17.44
N ASP A 98 9.48 -17.89 -18.32
CA ASP A 98 9.16 -16.47 -18.17
C ASP A 98 7.67 -16.23 -18.41
N GLN A 99 7.11 -16.92 -19.40
CA GLN A 99 5.68 -16.92 -19.65
C GLN A 99 4.92 -17.50 -18.46
N HIS A 100 5.41 -18.60 -17.87
CA HIS A 100 4.86 -19.17 -16.65
C HIS A 100 4.95 -18.21 -15.46
N ALA A 101 6.06 -17.47 -15.32
CA ALA A 101 6.22 -16.47 -14.27
C ALA A 101 5.19 -15.34 -14.38
N ILE A 102 4.98 -14.81 -15.59
CA ILE A 102 3.96 -13.78 -15.83
C ILE A 102 2.54 -14.31 -15.63
N ASN A 103 2.26 -15.52 -16.09
CA ASN A 103 0.97 -16.17 -15.86
C ASN A 103 0.71 -16.41 -14.37
N TYR A 104 1.74 -16.79 -13.62
CA TYR A 104 1.69 -16.89 -12.16
C TYR A 104 1.35 -15.54 -11.53
N ALA A 105 2.03 -14.45 -11.91
CA ALA A 105 1.74 -13.12 -11.38
C ALA A 105 0.28 -12.70 -11.62
N LYS A 106 -0.22 -12.88 -12.85
CA LYS A 106 -1.63 -12.61 -13.19
C LYS A 106 -2.61 -13.46 -12.37
N ARG A 107 -2.30 -14.74 -12.17
CA ARG A 107 -3.10 -15.64 -11.32
C ARG A 107 -3.12 -15.19 -9.86
N MET A 108 -2.01 -14.66 -9.33
CA MET A 108 -1.95 -14.14 -7.97
C MET A 108 -2.76 -12.85 -7.81
N GLU A 109 -2.72 -11.94 -8.77
CA GLU A 109 -3.64 -10.79 -8.76
C GLU A 109 -5.11 -11.26 -8.71
N GLN A 110 -5.50 -12.23 -9.54
CA GLN A 110 -6.86 -12.77 -9.53
C GLN A 110 -7.23 -13.44 -8.20
N PHE A 111 -6.30 -14.19 -7.59
CA PHE A 111 -6.48 -14.81 -6.29
C PHE A 111 -6.80 -13.75 -5.22
N TYR A 112 -6.00 -12.69 -5.14
CA TYR A 112 -6.16 -11.62 -4.16
C TYR A 112 -7.34 -10.68 -4.46
N ARG A 113 -7.70 -10.52 -5.73
CA ARG A 113 -8.90 -9.80 -6.18
C ARG A 113 -10.18 -10.45 -5.67
N GLN A 114 -10.19 -11.77 -5.50
CA GLN A 114 -11.31 -12.53 -4.94
C GLN A 114 -11.30 -12.56 -3.40
N ASP A 115 -10.55 -11.66 -2.75
CA ASP A 115 -10.41 -11.58 -1.29
C ASP A 115 -9.90 -12.87 -0.62
N ARG A 116 -9.26 -13.75 -1.40
CA ARG A 116 -8.60 -14.95 -0.85
C ARG A 116 -7.33 -14.53 -0.10
N THR A 117 -7.04 -15.27 0.96
CA THR A 117 -5.88 -15.01 1.83
C THR A 117 -4.84 -16.12 1.69
N GLY A 118 -3.58 -15.76 1.91
CA GLY A 118 -2.45 -16.68 1.89
C GLY A 118 -1.19 -16.01 1.36
N ASN A 119 -0.05 -16.40 1.93
CA ASN A 119 1.23 -15.92 1.43
C ASN A 119 1.54 -16.54 0.08
N ALA A 120 2.37 -15.84 -0.69
CA ALA A 120 2.87 -16.30 -1.97
C ALA A 120 4.40 -16.28 -1.96
N ILE A 121 5.04 -17.31 -2.50
CA ILE A 121 6.50 -17.41 -2.50
C ILE A 121 7.03 -17.65 -3.91
N ILE A 122 7.98 -16.81 -4.30
CA ILE A 122 8.74 -16.91 -5.53
C ILE A 122 10.18 -17.30 -5.18
N THR A 123 10.61 -18.49 -5.59
CA THR A 123 11.98 -18.99 -5.33
C THR A 123 12.78 -19.14 -6.61
N GLY A 124 14.11 -19.09 -6.53
CA GLY A 124 14.97 -19.27 -7.70
C GLY A 124 16.37 -18.65 -7.53
N PRO A 125 17.33 -18.97 -8.41
CA PRO A 125 18.69 -18.47 -8.30
C PRO A 125 18.78 -16.95 -8.50
N SER A 126 19.93 -16.36 -8.20
CA SER A 126 20.15 -14.92 -8.35
C SER A 126 20.08 -14.51 -9.82
N GLY A 127 19.53 -13.33 -10.12
CA GLY A 127 19.56 -12.78 -11.48
C GLY A 127 18.47 -13.24 -12.44
N VAL A 128 17.58 -14.15 -12.04
CA VAL A 128 16.51 -14.70 -12.91
C VAL A 128 15.24 -13.84 -13.01
N GLY A 129 15.25 -12.61 -12.47
CA GLY A 129 14.10 -11.70 -12.58
C GLY A 129 13.04 -11.80 -11.48
N LYS A 130 13.29 -12.49 -10.36
CA LYS A 130 12.35 -12.59 -9.22
C LYS A 130 11.87 -11.22 -8.72
N SER A 131 12.80 -10.30 -8.43
CA SER A 131 12.48 -8.96 -7.93
C SER A 131 11.71 -8.13 -8.95
N HIS A 132 12.02 -8.28 -10.25
CA HIS A 132 11.25 -7.64 -11.32
C HIS A 132 9.82 -8.17 -11.31
N LEU A 133 9.64 -9.50 -11.31
CA LEU A 133 8.31 -10.11 -11.31
C LEU A 133 7.47 -9.66 -10.11
N THR A 134 8.02 -9.73 -8.89
CA THR A 134 7.28 -9.35 -7.68
C THR A 134 7.00 -7.87 -7.60
N TYR A 135 7.94 -7.01 -8.03
CA TYR A 135 7.70 -5.56 -8.06
C TYR A 135 6.65 -5.19 -9.11
N GLY A 136 6.74 -5.79 -10.31
CA GLY A 136 5.75 -5.63 -11.36
C GLY A 136 4.37 -6.08 -10.89
N LEU A 137 4.26 -7.21 -10.21
CA LEU A 137 3.01 -7.68 -9.62
C LEU A 137 2.47 -6.70 -8.57
N ALA A 138 3.32 -6.19 -7.67
CA ALA A 138 2.91 -5.21 -6.67
C ALA A 138 2.34 -3.93 -7.31
N LYS A 139 3.05 -3.40 -8.31
CA LYS A 139 2.62 -2.22 -9.07
C LYS A 139 1.30 -2.48 -9.80
N PHE A 140 1.20 -3.62 -10.47
CA PHE A 140 -0.03 -4.02 -11.17
C PHE A 140 -1.21 -4.14 -10.20
N MET A 141 -1.04 -4.82 -9.06
CA MET A 141 -2.08 -4.95 -8.05
C MET A 141 -2.53 -3.58 -7.50
N ASN A 142 -1.60 -2.66 -7.23
CA ASN A 142 -1.92 -1.32 -6.73
C ASN A 142 -2.82 -0.54 -7.72
N GLU A 143 -2.49 -0.57 -9.01
CA GLU A 143 -3.30 0.05 -10.06
C GLU A 143 -4.66 -0.64 -10.21
N GLN A 144 -4.67 -1.98 -10.22
CA GLN A 144 -5.89 -2.76 -10.37
C GLN A 144 -6.87 -2.53 -9.21
N PHE A 145 -6.42 -2.52 -7.95
CA PHE A 145 -7.30 -2.27 -6.80
C PHE A 145 -7.94 -0.89 -6.84
N LYS A 146 -7.20 0.14 -7.27
CA LYS A 146 -7.76 1.46 -7.52
C LYS A 146 -8.80 1.43 -8.64
N ALA A 147 -8.50 0.76 -9.76
CA ALA A 147 -9.40 0.65 -10.90
C ALA A 147 -10.69 -0.12 -10.58
N TYR A 148 -10.67 -1.05 -9.62
CA TYR A 148 -11.85 -1.77 -9.15
C TYR A 148 -12.69 -0.99 -8.13
N GLU A 149 -12.37 0.28 -7.88
CA GLU A 149 -13.01 1.11 -6.85
C GLU A 149 -12.94 0.50 -5.43
N SER A 150 -11.98 -0.41 -5.22
CA SER A 150 -11.71 -1.07 -3.95
C SER A 150 -10.23 -0.92 -3.63
N PRO A 151 -9.77 0.32 -3.35
CA PRO A 151 -8.36 0.60 -3.18
C PRO A 151 -7.86 -0.07 -1.90
N LYS A 152 -6.78 -0.84 -2.06
CA LYS A 152 -6.07 -1.56 -1.01
C LYS A 152 -4.62 -1.10 -1.00
N SER A 153 -4.04 -1.02 0.18
CA SER A 153 -2.65 -0.64 0.38
C SER A 153 -1.72 -1.76 -0.08
N VAL A 154 -0.79 -1.42 -0.97
CA VAL A 154 0.27 -2.32 -1.43
C VAL A 154 1.60 -1.68 -1.07
N LEU A 155 2.47 -2.43 -0.40
CA LEU A 155 3.78 -1.95 0.04
C LEU A 155 4.87 -2.91 -0.40
N PHE A 156 5.92 -2.39 -1.04
CA PHE A 156 7.07 -3.18 -1.47
C PHE A 156 8.32 -2.80 -0.69
N ILE A 157 8.99 -3.80 -0.11
CA ILE A 157 10.11 -3.60 0.78
C ILE A 157 11.27 -4.52 0.40
N SER A 158 12.43 -3.92 0.13
CA SER A 158 13.70 -4.63 0.22
C SER A 158 14.09 -4.83 1.68
N LEU A 159 14.19 -6.08 2.12
CA LEU A 159 14.54 -6.40 3.50
C LEU A 159 15.91 -5.85 3.91
N VAL A 160 16.89 -5.91 3.01
CA VAL A 160 18.21 -5.31 3.24
C VAL A 160 18.11 -3.80 3.48
N SER A 161 17.33 -3.08 2.67
CA SER A 161 17.12 -1.65 2.85
C SER A 161 16.33 -1.32 4.11
N LEU A 162 15.34 -2.14 4.46
CA LEU A 162 14.55 -2.00 5.69
C LEU A 162 15.46 -2.06 6.92
N PHE A 163 16.25 -3.14 7.08
CA PHE A 163 17.09 -3.30 8.26
C PHE A 163 18.19 -2.24 8.34
N THR A 164 18.73 -1.78 7.20
CA THR A 164 19.65 -0.63 7.19
C THR A 164 18.97 0.63 7.73
N LYS A 165 17.77 0.97 7.24
CA LYS A 165 17.02 2.14 7.72
C LYS A 165 16.65 2.05 9.19
N ILE A 166 16.19 0.88 9.66
CA ILE A 166 15.88 0.68 11.08
C ILE A 166 17.16 0.87 11.92
N LYS A 167 18.29 0.30 11.50
CA LYS A 167 19.58 0.47 12.18
C LYS A 167 20.03 1.93 12.26
N GLU A 168 19.85 2.69 11.19
CA GLU A 168 20.15 4.12 11.16
C GLU A 168 19.24 4.93 12.09
N SER A 169 17.96 4.55 12.20
CA SER A 169 16.97 5.26 13.02
C SER A 169 17.27 5.23 14.53
N PHE A 170 17.94 4.18 15.02
CA PHE A 170 18.37 4.10 16.43
C PHE A 170 19.38 5.18 16.83
N LYS A 171 20.10 5.78 15.87
CA LYS A 171 21.10 6.80 16.18
C LYS A 171 20.49 8.18 16.44
N VAL A 172 19.22 8.40 16.12
CA VAL A 172 18.61 9.74 16.08
C VAL A 172 17.34 9.87 16.92
N ASP A 173 16.49 8.84 17.01
CA ASP A 173 15.09 9.04 17.46
C ASP A 173 14.53 7.97 18.43
N ASN A 174 15.39 7.30 19.22
CA ASN A 174 15.00 6.45 20.37
C ASN A 174 13.78 5.50 20.14
N GLY A 175 13.77 4.74 19.05
CA GLY A 175 12.84 3.61 18.84
C GLY A 175 11.44 3.94 18.31
N TYR A 176 10.98 5.19 18.39
CA TYR A 176 9.64 5.58 17.88
C TYR A 176 9.49 5.30 16.37
N ARG A 177 10.51 5.64 15.59
CA ARG A 177 10.54 5.39 14.13
C ARG A 177 10.52 3.90 13.75
N GLN A 178 11.06 3.02 14.61
CA GLN A 178 10.99 1.59 14.36
C GLN A 178 9.56 1.09 14.55
N ALA A 179 8.91 1.49 15.65
CA ALA A 179 7.54 1.11 15.93
C ALA A 179 6.59 1.55 14.80
N ASP A 180 6.74 2.79 14.31
CA ASP A 180 5.95 3.31 13.18
C ASP A 180 6.16 2.48 11.90
N MET A 181 7.41 2.07 11.62
CA MET A 181 7.74 1.24 10.46
C MET A 181 7.12 -0.16 10.58
N ILE A 182 7.22 -0.79 11.75
CA ILE A 182 6.61 -2.10 12.00
C ILE A 182 5.08 -2.00 11.92
N GLU A 183 4.49 -0.96 12.48
CA GLU A 183 3.05 -0.71 12.42
C GLU A 183 2.58 -0.56 10.97
N LEU A 184 3.30 0.20 10.15
CA LEU A 184 3.03 0.32 8.72
C LEU A 184 3.09 -1.04 8.01
N LEU A 185 4.19 -1.79 8.20
CA LEU A 185 4.39 -3.10 7.58
C LEU A 185 3.32 -4.12 8.01
N THR A 186 2.83 -4.02 9.24
CA THR A 186 1.78 -4.88 9.78
C THR A 186 0.39 -4.51 9.27
N ARG A 187 0.09 -3.21 9.06
CA ARG A 187 -1.26 -2.74 8.72
C ARG A 187 -1.62 -2.76 7.24
N VAL A 188 -0.65 -2.74 6.33
CA VAL A 188 -0.95 -2.71 4.88
C VAL A 188 -1.68 -3.97 4.42
N ASP A 189 -2.54 -3.87 3.42
CA ASP A 189 -3.36 -5.00 2.95
C ASP A 189 -2.49 -6.07 2.27
N TYR A 190 -1.49 -5.65 1.49
CA TYR A 190 -0.52 -6.54 0.83
C TYR A 190 0.91 -6.05 1.03
N LEU A 191 1.75 -6.95 1.54
CA LEU A 191 3.17 -6.68 1.76
C LEU A 191 4.02 -7.54 0.82
N PHE A 192 4.92 -6.89 0.09
CA PHE A 192 5.91 -7.56 -0.75
C PHE A 192 7.27 -7.46 -0.08
N LEU A 193 7.88 -8.61 0.22
CA LEU A 193 9.22 -8.72 0.79
C LEU A 193 10.18 -9.25 -0.27
N ASP A 194 11.15 -8.42 -0.62
CA ASP A 194 12.20 -8.73 -1.58
C ASP A 194 13.45 -9.24 -0.86
N ASP A 195 14.03 -10.29 -1.44
CA ASP A 195 15.30 -10.92 -1.06
C ASP A 195 15.33 -11.51 0.37
N LEU A 196 14.29 -12.23 0.76
CA LEU A 196 14.25 -12.93 2.07
C LEU A 196 15.42 -13.92 2.21
N GLY A 197 16.11 -13.84 3.35
CA GLY A 197 17.27 -14.63 3.71
C GLY A 197 18.61 -13.94 3.46
N LYS A 198 18.65 -12.82 2.73
CA LYS A 198 19.89 -12.04 2.51
C LYS A 198 20.23 -11.10 3.66
N GLU A 199 19.24 -10.80 4.50
CA GLU A 199 19.39 -10.01 5.73
C GLU A 199 20.22 -10.74 6.79
N SER A 200 20.19 -12.08 6.80
CA SER A 200 20.88 -12.92 7.78
C SER A 200 22.33 -13.17 7.35
N ARG A 201 23.29 -12.97 8.27
CA ARG A 201 24.72 -13.18 8.02
C ARG A 201 25.25 -14.38 8.80
N LYS A 202 26.04 -15.24 8.15
CA LYS A 202 26.71 -16.36 8.84
C LYS A 202 27.69 -15.81 9.89
N GLY A 203 27.57 -16.29 11.13
CA GLY A 203 28.46 -15.91 12.24
C GLY A 203 28.04 -14.64 13.01
N ASP A 204 26.94 -14.00 12.65
CA ASP A 204 26.41 -12.80 13.33
C ASP A 204 25.08 -13.11 14.03
N SER A 205 25.14 -13.96 15.07
CA SER A 205 23.95 -14.53 15.72
C SER A 205 23.03 -13.46 16.34
N GLN A 206 23.60 -12.45 17.01
CA GLN A 206 22.82 -11.41 17.67
C GLN A 206 22.01 -10.56 16.69
N ASN A 207 22.64 -10.14 15.58
CA ASN A 207 21.96 -9.34 14.57
C ASN A 207 20.88 -10.16 13.83
N ASN A 208 21.15 -11.46 13.58
CA ASN A 208 20.15 -12.35 12.99
C ASN A 208 18.96 -12.55 13.93
N GLU A 209 19.18 -12.73 15.23
CA GLU A 209 18.12 -12.87 16.23
C GLU A 209 17.18 -11.66 16.22
N TRP A 210 17.74 -10.45 16.32
CA TRP A 210 16.98 -9.20 16.25
C TRP A 210 16.20 -9.05 14.94
N THR A 211 16.84 -9.36 13.81
CA THR A 211 16.20 -9.31 12.48
C THR A 211 15.03 -10.30 12.41
N HIS A 212 15.23 -11.53 12.89
CA HIS A 212 14.19 -12.56 12.91
C HIS A 212 13.03 -12.18 13.84
N GLN A 213 13.29 -11.48 14.96
CA GLN A 213 12.25 -10.96 15.85
C GLN A 213 11.33 -9.98 15.14
N ILE A 214 11.90 -9.02 14.41
CA ILE A 214 11.14 -8.01 13.68
C ILE A 214 10.32 -8.68 12.57
N LEU A 215 10.91 -9.62 11.83
CA LEU A 215 10.17 -10.39 10.82
C LEU A 215 9.01 -11.16 11.44
N TYR A 216 9.20 -11.75 12.62
CA TYR A 216 8.13 -12.44 13.34
C TYR A 216 7.01 -11.47 13.72
N GLU A 217 7.34 -10.33 14.32
CA GLU A 217 6.35 -9.32 14.73
C GLU A 217 5.50 -8.82 13.55
N ILE A 218 6.12 -8.62 12.38
CA ILE A 218 5.44 -8.22 11.15
C ILE A 218 4.56 -9.36 10.62
N LEU A 219 5.06 -10.58 10.55
CA LEU A 219 4.39 -11.68 9.86
C LEU A 219 3.34 -12.40 10.71
N ASP A 220 3.45 -12.38 12.03
CA ASP A 220 2.51 -13.07 12.94
C ASP A 220 1.08 -12.50 12.84
N ASN A 221 0.95 -11.23 12.48
CA ASN A 221 -0.33 -10.52 12.35
C ASN A 221 -0.81 -10.37 10.90
N ARG A 222 -0.25 -11.16 9.96
CA ARG A 222 -0.51 -11.02 8.52
C ARG A 222 -0.76 -12.35 7.82
N SER A 223 -1.61 -12.32 6.79
CA SER A 223 -1.92 -13.48 5.95
C SER A 223 -1.72 -13.23 4.45
N ASN A 224 -1.37 -12.00 4.05
CA ASN A 224 -1.23 -11.57 2.65
C ASN A 224 0.17 -10.98 2.40
N THR A 225 1.18 -11.84 2.43
CA THR A 225 2.58 -11.47 2.18
C THR A 225 3.13 -12.21 0.97
N ILE A 226 3.65 -11.47 0.00
CA ILE A 226 4.28 -12.00 -1.20
C ILE A 226 5.79 -11.88 -1.01
N ILE A 227 6.50 -12.99 -1.07
CA ILE A 227 7.91 -13.08 -0.70
C ILE A 227 8.67 -13.62 -1.90
N ASN A 228 9.81 -13.02 -2.23
CA ASN A 228 10.79 -13.70 -3.07
C ASN A 228 12.06 -14.04 -2.28
N THR A 229 12.74 -15.10 -2.72
CA THR A 229 13.95 -15.58 -2.05
C THR A 229 14.80 -16.45 -2.96
N ASN A 230 16.09 -16.56 -2.65
CA ASN A 230 16.97 -17.57 -3.24
C ASN A 230 16.92 -18.91 -2.50
N LEU A 231 16.21 -18.98 -1.37
CA LEU A 231 16.14 -20.16 -0.51
C LEU A 231 15.00 -21.09 -0.93
N SER A 232 15.25 -22.39 -0.89
CA SER A 232 14.21 -23.41 -0.92
C SER A 232 13.43 -23.45 0.40
N SER A 233 12.24 -24.05 0.39
CA SER A 233 11.44 -24.21 1.62
C SER A 233 12.19 -24.96 2.73
N LYS A 234 13.11 -25.87 2.40
CA LYS A 234 13.96 -26.56 3.38
C LYS A 234 14.99 -25.61 3.99
N GLU A 235 15.59 -24.75 3.17
CA GLU A 235 16.57 -23.75 3.62
C GLU A 235 15.91 -22.64 4.44
N ILE A 236 14.69 -22.21 4.10
CA ILE A 236 13.89 -21.29 4.93
C ILE A 236 13.67 -21.90 6.31
N LYS A 237 13.20 -23.15 6.37
CA LYS A 237 12.97 -23.84 7.65
C LYS A 237 14.25 -23.95 8.47
N ALA A 238 15.39 -24.25 7.85
CA ALA A 238 16.67 -24.36 8.53
C ALA A 238 17.19 -22.99 9.01
N LEU A 239 17.08 -21.94 8.18
CA LEU A 239 17.57 -20.60 8.51
C LEU A 239 16.81 -19.97 9.69
N TYR A 240 15.52 -20.24 9.78
CA TYR A 240 14.63 -19.67 10.80
C TYR A 240 14.20 -20.69 11.88
N ALA A 241 14.97 -21.77 12.07
CA ALA A 241 14.64 -22.85 13.01
C ALA A 241 14.78 -22.46 14.49
N ASP A 242 15.71 -21.55 14.84
CA ASP A 242 16.39 -21.67 16.14
C ASP A 242 16.09 -20.58 17.19
N ASN A 243 15.39 -19.49 16.90
CA ASN A 243 15.42 -18.34 17.84
C ASN A 243 14.18 -18.13 18.73
N TYR A 244 13.02 -18.73 18.43
CA TYR A 244 11.77 -18.48 19.18
C TYR A 244 10.93 -19.74 19.48
N GLY A 245 11.51 -20.93 19.29
CA GLY A 245 10.82 -22.21 19.45
C GLY A 245 10.22 -22.73 18.13
N ASN A 246 10.52 -23.98 17.82
CA ASN A 246 9.86 -24.85 16.83
C ASN A 246 9.56 -24.25 15.43
N GLY A 247 10.41 -23.37 14.91
CA GLY A 247 10.26 -22.86 13.54
C GLY A 247 9.04 -21.96 13.31
N ALA A 248 8.55 -21.28 14.35
CA ALA A 248 7.36 -20.42 14.28
C ALA A 248 7.43 -19.38 13.15
N LEU A 249 8.55 -18.68 12.98
CA LEU A 249 8.75 -17.73 11.88
C LEU A 249 8.65 -18.39 10.49
N SER A 250 9.27 -19.56 10.32
CA SER A 250 9.15 -20.31 9.06
C SER A 250 7.71 -20.76 8.79
N SER A 251 6.93 -21.05 9.84
CA SER A 251 5.50 -21.36 9.71
C SER A 251 4.71 -20.15 9.22
N ARG A 252 4.96 -18.96 9.77
CA ARG A 252 4.31 -17.72 9.31
C ARG A 252 4.68 -17.37 7.88
N ILE A 253 5.94 -17.52 7.50
CA ILE A 253 6.40 -17.33 6.11
C ILE A 253 5.65 -18.28 5.16
N LEU A 254 5.52 -19.55 5.54
CA LEU A 254 4.93 -20.60 4.71
C LEU A 254 3.40 -20.72 4.81
N GLU A 255 2.76 -19.88 5.63
CA GLU A 255 1.32 -19.92 5.87
C GLU A 255 0.51 -19.62 4.59
N GLY A 256 -0.37 -20.54 4.20
CA GLY A 256 -1.21 -20.38 3.00
C GLY A 256 -0.46 -20.44 1.66
N VAL A 257 0.81 -20.87 1.64
CA VAL A 257 1.64 -20.92 0.41
C VAL A 257 1.25 -22.07 -0.54
N THR A 258 0.53 -23.09 -0.04
CA THR A 258 0.12 -24.24 -0.87
C THR A 258 -0.73 -23.79 -2.06
N GLY A 259 -0.20 -23.96 -3.28
CA GLY A 259 -0.82 -23.50 -4.53
C GLY A 259 -0.43 -22.08 -4.97
N ASN A 260 0.15 -21.29 -4.07
CA ASN A 260 0.55 -19.89 -4.25
C ASN A 260 2.08 -19.73 -4.39
N SER A 261 2.80 -20.77 -4.83
CA SER A 261 4.24 -20.70 -5.05
C SER A 261 4.63 -20.77 -6.53
N PHE A 262 5.77 -20.17 -6.84
CA PHE A 262 6.45 -20.29 -8.13
C PHE A 262 7.95 -20.53 -7.89
N ALA A 263 8.55 -21.41 -8.68
CA ALA A 263 9.97 -21.72 -8.58
C ALA A 263 10.61 -21.64 -9.96
N TYR A 264 11.59 -20.75 -10.09
CA TYR A 264 12.48 -20.76 -11.24
C TYR A 264 13.45 -21.96 -11.13
N PRO A 265 13.79 -22.63 -12.25
CA PRO A 265 14.78 -23.70 -12.28
C PRO A 265 16.14 -23.26 -11.69
N LYS A 266 16.84 -24.19 -11.04
CA LYS A 266 18.10 -23.90 -10.33
C LYS A 266 19.28 -23.64 -11.25
N ASP A 267 19.20 -24.16 -12.46
CA ASP A 267 20.20 -24.13 -13.54
C ASP A 267 20.04 -22.92 -14.47
N MET A 268 19.06 -22.04 -14.22
CA MET A 268 18.90 -20.83 -15.00
C MET A 268 20.07 -19.85 -14.81
N GLU A 269 20.52 -19.29 -15.94
CA GLU A 269 21.60 -18.32 -15.99
C GLU A 269 21.22 -16.97 -15.38
N ASP A 270 22.22 -16.29 -14.82
CA ASP A 270 22.08 -14.93 -14.31
C ASP A 270 21.98 -13.95 -15.50
N ARG A 271 20.82 -13.32 -15.66
CA ARG A 271 20.53 -12.43 -16.81
C ARG A 271 21.00 -10.99 -16.60
N ARG A 272 21.77 -10.72 -15.54
CA ARG A 272 22.32 -9.38 -15.28
C ARG A 272 23.61 -9.09 -16.03
N TYR A 273 24.27 -10.13 -16.55
CA TYR A 273 25.59 -10.07 -17.20
C TYR A 273 25.55 -10.74 -18.57
#